data_AF-A0A177MWT7-F1
#
_entry.id   AF-A0A177MWT7-F1
#
_cell.length_a   1.000
_cell.length_b   1.000
_cell.length_c   1.000
_cell.angle_alpha   90.00
_cell.angle_beta   90.00
_cell.angle_gamma   90.00
#
_symmetry.space_group_name_H-M   'P 1'
#
loop_
_entity.id
_entity.type
_entity.pdbx_description
1 polymer ?
#
loop_
_entity_poly.entity_id
_entity_poly.type
_entity_poly.pdbx_seq_one_letter_code
_entity_poly.pdbx_strand_id
1 'polypeptide(L)'
;MAEESGYLDPSGDRVVAIVQNLDRDVERGEDTIMLGYGLVLLAPAFAPLLPPSILLPLMAITFAVSASAARWHFYKMARKLAYAMAVLEYSEQAKLKPIAQVFEDHPQQTLAVAFNPLKNLKRTWKSILGGLMINPFWGPIFYMLGVQFVEDKHFFVLNKAVISVEQRIMPIVLRDE
;
A
#
# COMPACT_ATOMS: atom_id res chain seq x y z
N MET A 1 5.83 -23.49 -6.81
CA MET A 1 5.83 -24.02 -5.43
C MET A 1 7.13 -23.69 -4.66
N ALA A 2 7.86 -22.62 -5.01
CA ALA A 2 9.13 -22.25 -4.33
C ALA A 2 9.13 -20.81 -3.76
N GLU A 3 8.05 -20.04 -3.91
CA GLU A 3 7.95 -18.65 -3.38
C GLU A 3 7.21 -18.55 -2.03
N GLU A 4 6.70 -19.65 -1.50
CA GLU A 4 5.90 -19.65 -0.26
C GLU A 4 6.72 -19.72 1.03
N SER A 5 8.04 -19.90 0.95
CA SER A 5 8.95 -19.81 2.11
C SER A 5 9.21 -18.37 2.57
N GLY A 6 8.24 -17.47 2.35
CA GLY A 6 8.43 -16.05 2.06
C GLY A 6 9.16 -15.19 3.09
N TYR A 7 9.39 -15.69 4.30
CA TYR A 7 10.13 -14.98 5.36
C TYR A 7 10.99 -15.90 6.25
N LEU A 8 11.04 -17.21 5.96
CA LEU A 8 11.68 -18.20 6.82
C LEU A 8 13.15 -18.38 6.41
N ASP A 9 14.05 -17.66 7.09
CA ASP A 9 15.48 -17.93 7.04
C ASP A 9 15.84 -18.89 8.20
N PRO A 10 16.51 -20.04 7.94
CA PRO A 10 16.93 -20.97 8.98
C PRO A 10 18.06 -20.46 9.88
N SER A 11 18.71 -19.32 9.58
CA SER A 11 19.76 -18.73 10.41
C SER A 11 19.32 -17.47 11.15
N GLY A 12 18.96 -17.59 12.43
CA GLY A 12 18.70 -16.46 13.33
C GLY A 12 17.41 -16.58 14.16
N ASP A 13 17.06 -15.52 14.89
CA ASP A 13 15.73 -15.37 15.51
C ASP A 13 14.69 -15.23 14.38
N ARG A 14 13.78 -16.20 14.27
CA ARG A 14 12.79 -16.30 13.19
C ARG A 14 11.88 -15.07 13.16
N VAL A 15 11.54 -14.51 14.32
CA VAL A 15 10.66 -13.34 14.42
C VAL A 15 11.37 -12.11 13.85
N VAL A 16 12.66 -11.94 14.16
CA VAL A 16 13.48 -10.86 13.61
C VAL A 16 13.56 -10.95 12.09
N ALA A 17 13.85 -12.13 11.54
CA ALA A 17 13.94 -12.32 10.10
C ALA A 17 12.60 -12.02 9.40
N ILE A 18 11.47 -12.38 10.02
CA ILE A 18 10.15 -12.06 9.50
C ILE A 18 9.90 -10.56 9.50
N VAL A 19 10.22 -9.86 10.59
CA VAL A 19 10.01 -8.41 10.71
C VAL A 19 10.88 -7.64 9.72
N GLN A 20 12.17 -7.97 9.58
CA GLN A 20 13.07 -7.30 8.63
C GLN A 20 12.66 -7.50 7.17
N ASN A 21 12.25 -8.71 6.80
CA ASN A 21 11.80 -8.96 5.44
C ASN A 21 10.42 -8.34 5.17
N LEU A 22 9.56 -8.26 6.19
CA LEU A 22 8.30 -7.55 6.09
C LEU A 22 8.53 -6.05 5.94
N ASP A 23 9.45 -5.46 6.69
CA ASP A 23 9.83 -4.04 6.60
C ASP A 23 10.27 -3.67 5.18
N ARG A 24 11.18 -4.46 4.58
CA ARG A 24 11.57 -4.30 3.17
C ARG A 24 10.41 -4.44 2.18
N ASP A 25 9.47 -5.34 2.45
CA ASP A 25 8.28 -5.48 1.61
C ASP A 25 7.33 -4.28 1.79
N VAL A 26 7.23 -3.70 2.98
CA VAL A 26 6.46 -2.47 3.25
C VAL A 26 7.07 -1.30 2.50
N GLU A 27 8.38 -1.10 2.58
CA GLU A 27 9.13 -0.06 1.85
C GLU A 27 8.84 -0.11 0.35
N ARG A 28 8.96 -1.30 -0.27
CA ARG A 28 8.62 -1.50 -1.70
C ARG A 28 7.17 -1.14 -2.04
N GLY A 29 6.25 -1.37 -1.10
CA GLY A 29 4.85 -1.02 -1.27
C GLY A 29 4.61 0.49 -1.22
N GLU A 30 5.27 1.17 -0.27
CA GLU A 30 5.29 2.64 -0.19
C GLU A 30 5.90 3.24 -1.48
N ASP A 31 7.02 2.69 -1.95
CA ASP A 31 7.67 3.10 -3.22
C ASP A 31 6.72 2.97 -4.41
N THR A 32 5.94 1.88 -4.49
CA THR A 32 4.98 1.66 -5.58
C THR A 32 3.91 2.76 -5.61
N ILE A 33 3.49 3.24 -4.44
CA ILE A 33 2.53 4.34 -4.31
C ILE A 33 3.21 5.67 -4.65
N MET A 34 4.42 5.90 -4.14
CA MET A 34 5.20 7.10 -4.43
C MET A 34 5.50 7.25 -5.93
N LEU A 35 5.82 6.16 -6.63
CA LEU A 35 5.98 6.16 -8.08
C LEU A 35 4.71 6.61 -8.81
N GLY A 36 3.54 6.17 -8.35
CA GLY A 36 2.25 6.63 -8.88
C GLY A 36 2.07 8.13 -8.73
N TYR A 37 2.40 8.69 -7.56
CA TYR A 37 2.38 10.15 -7.36
C TYR A 37 3.43 10.86 -8.20
N GLY A 38 4.67 10.37 -8.22
CA GLY A 38 5.78 10.95 -8.96
C GLY A 38 5.50 11.05 -10.46
N LEU A 39 5.00 9.98 -11.08
CA LEU A 39 4.63 9.99 -12.50
C LEU A 39 3.55 11.02 -12.82
N VAL A 40 2.57 11.18 -11.92
CA VAL A 40 1.51 12.17 -12.11
C VAL A 40 2.01 13.60 -11.87
N LEU A 41 2.93 13.80 -10.92
CA LEU A 41 3.58 15.09 -10.67
C LEU A 41 4.46 15.54 -11.84
N LEU A 42 4.91 14.62 -12.69
CA LEU A 42 5.61 14.92 -13.94
C LEU A 42 4.67 15.37 -15.07
N ALA A 43 3.35 15.26 -14.93
CA ALA A 43 2.38 15.62 -15.97
C ALA A 43 2.58 17.04 -16.57
N PRO A 44 2.94 18.09 -15.80
CA PRO A 44 3.21 19.42 -16.36
C PRO A 44 4.32 19.43 -17.42
N ALA A 45 5.32 18.55 -17.32
CA ALA A 45 6.39 18.44 -18.32
C ALA A 45 5.87 17.95 -19.69
N PHE A 46 4.74 17.23 -19.69
CA PHE A 46 4.09 16.70 -20.90
C PHE A 46 2.94 17.57 -21.40
N ALA A 47 2.50 18.58 -20.62
CA ALA A 47 1.41 19.47 -21.00
C ALA A 47 1.63 20.24 -22.32
N PRO A 48 2.86 20.64 -22.71
CA PRO A 48 3.11 21.23 -24.03
C PRO A 48 3.00 20.24 -25.20
N LEU A 49 3.11 18.93 -24.92
CA LEU A 49 3.19 17.87 -25.93
C LEU A 49 1.87 17.13 -26.13
N LEU A 50 1.04 17.04 -25.09
CA LEU A 50 -0.18 16.25 -25.09
C LEU A 50 -1.38 17.10 -24.67
N PRO A 51 -2.52 17.01 -25.40
CA PRO A 51 -3.74 17.69 -24.99
C PRO A 51 -4.30 17.11 -23.68
N PRO A 52 -5.05 17.91 -22.90
CA PRO A 52 -5.66 17.45 -21.65
C PRO A 52 -6.56 16.22 -21.78
N SER A 53 -7.19 16.03 -22.94
CA SER A 53 -8.03 14.86 -23.24
C SER A 53 -7.26 13.54 -23.28
N ILE A 54 -5.93 13.58 -23.41
CA ILE A 54 -5.05 12.41 -23.38
C ILE A 54 -4.30 12.36 -22.03
N LEU A 55 -3.74 13.49 -21.61
CA LEU A 55 -2.91 13.58 -20.41
C LEU A 55 -3.71 13.24 -19.13
N LEU A 56 -4.93 13.76 -18.99
CA LEU A 56 -5.74 13.59 -17.78
C LEU A 56 -6.23 12.13 -17.61
N PRO A 57 -6.74 11.44 -18.64
CA PRO A 57 -7.01 10.01 -18.55
C PRO A 57 -5.77 9.17 -18.25
N LEU A 58 -4.60 9.49 -18.82
CA LEU A 58 -3.36 8.79 -18.52
C LEU A 58 -2.98 8.91 -17.04
N MET A 59 -3.11 10.10 -16.44
CA MET A 59 -2.89 10.29 -15.00
C MET A 59 -3.85 9.41 -14.16
N ALA A 60 -5.13 9.36 -14.53
CA ALA A 60 -6.10 8.51 -13.85
C ALA A 60 -5.75 7.01 -13.97
N ILE A 61 -5.28 6.57 -15.14
CA ILE A 61 -4.80 5.19 -15.36
C ILE A 61 -3.57 4.90 -14.51
N THR A 62 -2.60 5.82 -14.46
CA THR A 62 -1.40 5.67 -13.62
C THR A 62 -1.77 5.47 -12.15
N PHE A 63 -2.69 6.28 -11.63
CA PHE A 63 -3.19 6.10 -10.26
C PHE A 63 -3.95 4.78 -10.09
N ALA A 64 -4.77 4.38 -11.06
CA ALA A 64 -5.49 3.11 -11.00
C ALA A 64 -4.55 1.91 -10.97
N VAL A 65 -3.51 1.91 -11.80
CA VAL A 65 -2.50 0.84 -11.88
C VAL A 65 -1.65 0.81 -10.61
N SER A 66 -1.12 1.95 -10.16
CA SER A 66 -0.33 2.05 -8.93
C SER A 66 -1.13 1.60 -7.72
N ALA A 67 -2.36 2.08 -7.52
CA ALA A 67 -3.20 1.67 -6.41
C ALA A 67 -3.59 0.19 -6.47
N SER A 68 -3.80 -0.38 -7.67
CA SER A 68 -4.08 -1.81 -7.82
C SER A 68 -2.87 -2.66 -7.50
N ALA A 69 -1.67 -2.25 -7.93
CA ALA A 69 -0.42 -2.93 -7.64
C ALA A 69 -0.09 -2.88 -6.15
N ALA A 70 -0.17 -1.69 -5.52
CA ALA A 70 0.04 -1.50 -4.10
C ALA A 70 -0.92 -2.36 -3.26
N ARG A 71 -2.20 -2.39 -3.64
CA ARG A 71 -3.20 -3.22 -2.98
C ARG A 71 -2.90 -4.71 -3.10
N TRP A 72 -2.53 -5.17 -4.29
CA TRP A 72 -2.15 -6.58 -4.48
C TRP A 72 -0.92 -6.94 -3.64
N HIS A 73 0.07 -6.06 -3.60
CA HIS A 73 1.27 -6.23 -2.79
C HIS A 73 0.94 -6.29 -1.29
N PHE A 74 0.06 -5.41 -0.80
CA PHE A 74 -0.45 -5.45 0.58
C PHE A 74 -1.05 -6.81 0.94
N TYR A 75 -1.87 -7.40 0.06
CA TYR A 75 -2.42 -8.74 0.29
C TYR A 75 -1.40 -9.86 0.18
N LYS A 76 -0.40 -9.72 -0.70
CA LYS A 76 0.71 -10.68 -0.79
C LYS A 76 1.46 -10.72 0.55
N MET A 77 1.74 -9.56 1.15
CA MET A 77 2.37 -9.47 2.48
C MET A 77 1.51 -10.11 3.57
N ALA A 78 0.20 -9.81 3.61
CA ALA A 78 -0.71 -10.40 4.59
C ALA A 78 -0.70 -11.94 4.54
N ARG A 79 -0.71 -12.52 3.33
CA ARG A 79 -0.64 -13.98 3.14
C ARG A 79 0.70 -14.56 3.57
N LYS A 80 1.81 -13.91 3.17
CA LYS A 80 3.15 -14.34 3.58
C LYS A 80 3.31 -14.33 5.10
N LEU A 81 2.82 -13.28 5.77
CA LEU A 81 2.86 -13.16 7.23
C LEU A 81 2.00 -14.23 7.89
N ALA A 82 0.77 -14.45 7.43
CA ALA A 82 -0.11 -15.49 7.96
C ALA A 82 0.52 -16.89 7.85
N TYR A 83 1.14 -17.19 6.71
CA TYR A 83 1.87 -18.44 6.52
C TYR A 83 3.07 -18.57 7.46
N ALA A 84 3.88 -17.51 7.59
CA ALA A 84 5.03 -17.50 8.49
C ALA A 84 4.59 -17.70 9.96
N MET A 85 3.52 -17.03 10.39
CA MET A 85 2.97 -17.16 11.74
C MET A 85 2.44 -18.56 12.05
N ALA A 86 1.90 -19.29 11.06
CA ALA A 86 1.37 -20.64 11.26
C ALA A 86 2.43 -21.67 11.68
N VAL A 87 3.71 -21.40 11.42
CA VAL A 87 4.85 -22.29 11.73
C VAL A 87 5.58 -21.87 13.01
N LEU A 88 5.24 -20.72 13.59
CA LEU A 88 5.87 -20.17 14.80
C LEU A 88 5.23 -20.72 16.09
N GLU A 89 5.99 -20.67 17.18
CA GLU A 89 5.48 -20.95 18.53
C GLU A 89 4.52 -19.83 19.00
N TYR A 90 3.65 -20.14 19.97
CA TYR A 90 2.66 -19.18 20.48
C TYR A 90 3.30 -17.87 21.01
N SER A 91 4.47 -17.98 21.66
CA SER A 91 5.23 -16.85 22.19
C SER A 91 5.77 -15.94 21.07
N GLU A 92 6.18 -16.52 19.95
CA GLU A 92 6.68 -15.82 18.77
C GLU A 92 5.52 -15.17 17.98
N GLN A 93 4.41 -15.89 17.81
CA GLN A 93 3.19 -15.35 17.20
C GLN A 93 2.68 -14.13 17.96
N ALA A 94 2.74 -14.15 19.30
CA ALA A 94 2.30 -13.03 20.12
C ALA A 94 3.08 -11.73 19.84
N LYS A 95 4.37 -11.83 19.44
CA LYS A 95 5.20 -10.68 19.05
C LYS A 95 4.75 -10.07 17.73
N LEU A 96 4.29 -10.88 16.77
CA LEU A 96 3.83 -10.45 15.45
C LEU A 96 2.35 -10.05 15.41
N LYS A 97 1.58 -10.39 16.45
CA LYS A 97 0.15 -10.08 16.54
C LYS A 97 -0.22 -8.62 16.25
N PRO A 98 0.52 -7.59 16.72
CA PRO A 98 0.20 -6.20 16.40
C PRO A 98 0.23 -5.88 14.90
N ILE A 99 1.13 -6.52 14.15
CA ILE A 99 1.23 -6.37 12.69
C ILE A 99 0.08 -7.12 12.00
N ALA A 100 -0.19 -8.36 12.44
CA ALA A 100 -1.29 -9.16 11.91
C ALA A 100 -2.64 -8.45 12.08
N GLN A 101 -2.85 -7.78 13.21
CA GLN A 101 -4.05 -6.99 13.49
C GLN A 101 -4.26 -5.86 12.46
N VAL A 102 -3.20 -5.21 11.98
CA VAL A 102 -3.35 -4.18 10.92
C VAL A 102 -3.96 -4.77 9.65
N PHE A 103 -3.58 -6.00 9.28
CA PHE A 103 -4.16 -6.68 8.12
C PHE A 103 -5.61 -7.11 8.35
N GLU A 104 -5.99 -7.45 9.59
CA GLU A 104 -7.38 -7.77 9.96
C GLU A 104 -8.27 -6.53 9.98
N ASP A 105 -7.77 -5.41 10.50
CA ASP A 105 -8.49 -4.13 10.58
C ASP A 105 -8.68 -3.48 9.20
N HIS A 106 -7.84 -3.85 8.24
CA HIS A 106 -7.88 -3.40 6.86
C HIS A 106 -8.16 -4.55 5.88
N PRO A 107 -9.35 -5.19 5.95
CA PRO A 107 -9.64 -6.39 5.19
C PRO A 107 -9.69 -6.13 3.70
N GLN A 108 -9.53 -7.22 2.93
CA GLN A 108 -9.45 -7.17 1.48
C GLN A 108 -10.73 -6.60 0.84
N GLN A 109 -10.72 -5.31 0.52
CA GLN A 109 -11.71 -4.72 -0.37
C GLN A 109 -11.38 -5.11 -1.80
N THR A 110 -12.35 -5.72 -2.49
CA THR A 110 -12.18 -6.06 -3.90
C THR A 110 -12.00 -4.80 -4.74
N LEU A 111 -11.27 -4.90 -5.86
CA LEU A 111 -11.18 -3.82 -6.84
C LEU A 111 -12.59 -3.38 -7.29
N ALA A 112 -13.51 -4.33 -7.44
CA ALA A 112 -14.91 -4.06 -7.76
C ALA A 112 -15.66 -3.25 -6.70
N VAL A 113 -15.20 -3.23 -5.45
CA VAL A 113 -15.74 -2.35 -4.40
C VAL A 113 -15.01 -1.01 -4.40
N ALA A 114 -13.69 -1.01 -4.43
CA ALA A 114 -12.90 0.22 -4.36
C ALA A 114 -13.07 1.15 -5.57
N PHE A 115 -13.21 0.58 -6.76
CA PHE A 115 -13.37 1.32 -8.01
C PHE A 115 -14.84 1.64 -8.33
N ASN A 116 -15.78 1.17 -7.53
CA ASN A 116 -17.21 1.38 -7.78
C ASN A 116 -17.68 2.73 -7.22
N PRO A 117 -18.04 3.69 -8.09
CA PRO A 117 -18.46 5.03 -7.65
C PRO A 117 -19.75 5.01 -6.82
N LEU A 118 -20.63 4.03 -7.08
CA LEU A 118 -21.92 3.87 -6.40
C LEU A 118 -21.74 3.32 -4.98
N LYS A 119 -20.68 2.54 -4.75
CA LYS A 119 -20.32 2.06 -3.41
C LYS A 119 -19.51 3.08 -2.62
N ASN A 120 -18.90 4.06 -3.28
CA ASN A 120 -18.04 5.08 -2.67
C ASN A 120 -18.62 6.49 -2.85
N LEU A 121 -19.91 6.68 -2.54
CA LEU A 121 -20.64 7.94 -2.79
C LEU A 121 -19.94 9.18 -2.23
N LYS A 122 -19.36 9.11 -1.02
CA LYS A 122 -18.61 10.23 -0.43
C LYS A 122 -17.39 10.63 -1.27
N ARG A 123 -16.66 9.64 -1.81
CA ARG A 123 -15.49 9.87 -2.68
C ARG A 123 -15.92 10.37 -4.04
N THR A 124 -16.95 9.74 -4.61
CA THR A 124 -17.55 10.13 -5.89
C THR A 124 -18.03 11.57 -5.86
N TRP A 125 -18.73 11.99 -4.80
CA TRP A 125 -19.19 13.37 -4.67
C TRP A 125 -18.03 14.37 -4.59
N LYS A 126 -17.00 14.07 -3.80
CA LYS A 126 -15.78 14.92 -3.74
C LYS A 126 -15.09 15.02 -5.10
N SER A 127 -15.01 13.90 -5.82
CA SER A 127 -14.42 13.83 -7.15
C SER A 127 -15.24 14.61 -8.20
N ILE A 128 -16.57 14.46 -8.20
CA ILE A 128 -17.48 15.21 -9.07
C ILE A 128 -17.38 16.71 -8.77
N LEU A 129 -17.41 17.09 -7.49
CA LEU A 129 -17.29 18.49 -7.09
C LEU A 129 -15.96 19.10 -7.57
N GLY A 130 -14.84 18.40 -7.34
CA GLY A 130 -13.53 18.84 -7.83
C GLY A 130 -13.47 18.89 -9.35
N GLY A 131 -14.06 17.90 -10.04
CA GLY A 131 -14.13 17.86 -11.50
C GLY A 131 -14.92 19.03 -12.08
N LEU A 132 -16.11 19.31 -11.55
CA LEU A 132 -16.94 20.43 -12.01
C LEU A 132 -16.29 21.80 -11.76
N MET A 133 -15.46 21.95 -10.73
CA MET A 133 -14.75 23.19 -10.44
C MET A 133 -13.58 23.49 -11.40
N ILE A 134 -13.03 22.48 -12.08
CA ILE A 134 -11.86 22.65 -12.97
C ILE A 134 -12.20 22.28 -14.42
N ASN A 135 -12.48 21.00 -14.67
CA ASN A 135 -13.10 20.47 -15.89
C ASN A 135 -13.53 19.00 -15.66
N PRO A 136 -14.48 18.47 -16.45
CA PRO A 136 -15.01 17.11 -16.26
C PRO A 136 -13.96 15.99 -16.28
N PHE A 137 -12.84 16.17 -16.97
CA PHE A 137 -11.76 15.17 -17.04
C PHE A 137 -10.97 15.03 -15.73
N TRP A 138 -11.07 16.00 -14.81
CA TRP A 138 -10.47 15.89 -13.46
C TRP A 138 -11.23 14.96 -12.52
N GLY A 139 -12.53 14.73 -12.77
CA GLY A 139 -13.34 13.84 -11.93
C GLY A 139 -12.69 12.46 -11.73
N PRO A 140 -12.40 11.71 -12.81
CA PRO A 140 -11.71 10.42 -12.73
C PRO A 140 -10.37 10.49 -11.98
N ILE A 141 -9.57 11.55 -12.18
CA ILE A 141 -8.30 11.72 -11.49
C ILE A 141 -8.52 11.84 -9.99
N PHE A 142 -9.42 12.71 -9.54
CA PHE A 142 -9.70 12.88 -8.11
C PHE A 142 -10.27 11.63 -7.48
N TYR A 143 -11.06 10.86 -8.24
CA TYR A 143 -11.56 9.58 -7.77
C TYR A 143 -10.40 8.61 -7.53
N MET A 144 -9.50 8.44 -8.51
CA MET A 144 -8.36 7.53 -8.42
C MET A 144 -7.32 7.98 -7.40
N LEU A 145 -7.07 9.28 -7.29
CA LEU A 145 -6.25 9.86 -6.23
C LEU A 145 -6.81 9.48 -4.84
N GLY A 146 -8.13 9.54 -4.67
CA GLY A 146 -8.79 9.09 -3.45
C GLY A 146 -8.68 7.59 -3.18
N VAL A 147 -8.53 6.75 -4.21
CA VAL A 147 -8.18 5.32 -4.05
C VAL A 147 -6.74 5.19 -3.58
N GLN A 148 -5.82 5.94 -4.19
CA GLN A 148 -4.39 5.90 -3.85
C GLN A 148 -4.11 6.35 -2.42
N PHE A 149 -4.78 7.39 -1.92
CA PHE A 149 -4.69 7.81 -0.51
C PHE A 149 -5.14 6.74 0.48
N VAL A 150 -6.10 5.88 0.11
CA VAL A 150 -6.51 4.78 0.99
C VAL A 150 -5.41 3.73 1.09
N GLU A 151 -4.79 3.38 -0.03
CA GLU A 151 -3.66 2.45 -0.01
C GLU A 151 -2.47 3.02 0.75
N ASP A 152 -2.14 4.29 0.53
CA ASP A 152 -1.07 5.00 1.22
C ASP A 152 -1.26 4.94 2.75
N LYS A 153 -2.50 5.18 3.21
CA LYS A 153 -2.84 5.06 4.64
C LYS A 153 -2.64 3.64 5.17
N HIS A 154 -2.92 2.60 4.38
CA HIS A 154 -2.70 1.21 4.80
C HIS A 154 -1.22 0.93 5.04
N PHE A 155 -0.35 1.35 4.11
CA PHE A 155 1.08 1.20 4.27
C PHE A 155 1.62 2.02 5.43
N PHE A 156 1.17 3.27 5.60
CA PHE A 156 1.57 4.10 6.74
C PHE A 156 1.25 3.47 8.11
N VAL A 157 0.06 2.89 8.27
CA VAL A 157 -0.32 2.21 9.52
C VAL A 157 0.48 0.91 9.70
N LEU A 158 0.69 0.16 8.62
CA LEU A 158 1.48 -1.07 8.64
C LEU A 158 2.94 -0.80 9.02
N ASN A 159 3.58 0.19 8.40
CA ASN A 159 4.94 0.63 8.69
C ASN A 159 5.10 0.99 10.17
N LYS A 160 4.17 1.79 10.73
CA LYS A 160 4.15 2.09 12.18
C LYS A 160 4.08 0.84 13.06
N ALA A 161 3.29 -0.16 12.67
CA ALA A 161 3.20 -1.41 13.42
C ALA A 161 4.49 -2.23 13.32
N VAL A 162 5.12 -2.27 12.14
CA VAL A 162 6.41 -2.94 11.91
C VAL A 162 7.50 -2.31 12.75
N ILE A 163 7.69 -0.99 12.67
CA ILE A 163 8.68 -0.24 13.48
C ILE A 163 8.43 -0.47 14.97
N SER A 164 7.17 -0.46 15.42
CA SER A 164 6.85 -0.68 16.83
C SER A 164 7.21 -2.09 17.31
N VAL A 165 7.02 -3.11 16.48
CA VAL A 165 7.42 -4.49 16.80
C VAL A 165 8.93 -4.63 16.74
N GLU A 166 9.57 -4.07 15.72
CA GLU A 166 11.03 -4.06 15.56
C GLU A 166 11.72 -3.49 16.81
N GLN A 167 11.29 -2.32 17.29
CA GLN A 167 11.82 -1.70 18.52
C GLN A 167 11.66 -2.57 19.77
N ARG A 168 10.65 -3.44 19.82
CA ARG A 168 10.42 -4.35 20.97
C ARG A 168 11.31 -5.58 20.91
N ILE A 169 11.57 -6.10 19.71
CA ILE A 169 12.36 -7.33 19.52
C ILE A 169 13.86 -7.04 19.35
N MET A 170 14.20 -5.83 18.90
CA MET A 170 15.55 -5.32 18.69
C MET A 170 15.69 -3.95 19.35
N PRO A 171 15.76 -3.86 20.69
CA PRO A 171 15.78 -2.58 21.39
C PRO A 171 17.03 -1.71 21.15
N ILE A 172 18.00 -2.13 20.32
CA ILE A 172 19.24 -1.38 20.05
C ILE A 172 19.77 -1.67 18.64
N VAL A 173 19.28 -0.99 17.60
CA VAL A 173 20.04 -0.57 16.39
C VAL A 173 19.44 0.74 15.85
N LEU A 174 19.26 1.74 16.71
CA LEU A 174 19.06 3.14 16.28
C LEU A 174 20.10 3.99 16.99
N ARG A 175 21.36 3.77 16.63
CA ARG A 175 22.40 4.78 16.81
C ARG A 175 23.41 4.64 15.68
N ASP A 176 23.38 5.68 14.86
CA ASP A 176 24.41 6.12 13.90
C ASP A 176 24.60 5.22 12.66
N GLU A 177 23.97 5.61 11.54
CA GLU A 177 24.65 6.17 10.35
C GLU A 177 23.73 7.19 9.63
#